data_AF-A0YMH3-F1
#
_entry.id   AF-A0YMH3-F1
#
_cell.length_a   1.000
_cell.length_b   1.000
_cell.length_c   1.000
_cell.angle_alpha   90.00
_cell.angle_beta   90.00
_cell.angle_gamma   90.00
#
_symmetry.space_group_name_H-M   'P 1'
#
loop_
_entity.id
_entity.type
_entity.pdbx_description
1 polymer ?
#
loop_
_entity_poly.entity_id
_entity_poly.type
_entity_poly.pdbx_seq_one_letter_code
_entity_poly.pdbx_strand_id
1 'polypeptide(L)'
;MTNDDKNPIHKPMSAKELIERYAAGKRGFMGVELPGAELQDAILPSILLWQANLQGANLSRANLKDAHLFANLSNANLSHIDLTGAKLIYADLKAADLTQAKLFKANLKGADLRGANLNEAKFIYTDLSEADLRGASMKGTMFYKVNLFKTNLQDTDLSEALLLGTELWTAIISS
;
A
#
# COMPACT_ATOMS: atom_id res chain seq x y z
N MET A 1 1.64 -4.46 36.76
CA MET A 1 1.60 -3.41 35.73
C MET A 1 3.03 -3.11 35.36
N THR A 2 3.52 -3.65 34.25
CA THR A 2 4.91 -3.49 33.80
C THR A 2 5.07 -2.15 33.08
N ASN A 3 6.27 -1.58 33.16
CA ASN A 3 6.67 -0.22 32.74
C ASN A 3 6.58 0.09 31.23
N ASP A 4 5.72 -0.58 30.46
CA ASP A 4 5.63 -0.44 28.99
C ASP A 4 4.69 0.69 28.51
N ASP A 5 4.07 1.44 29.42
CA ASP A 5 3.06 2.47 29.09
C ASP A 5 3.64 3.84 28.71
N LYS A 6 4.92 3.95 28.32
CA LYS A 6 5.58 5.27 28.14
C LYS A 6 5.82 5.77 26.71
N ASN A 7 5.42 5.04 25.66
CA ASN A 7 5.24 5.65 24.32
C ASN A 7 4.38 4.73 23.41
N PRO A 8 3.09 5.05 23.15
CA PRO A 8 2.17 4.14 22.44
C PRO A 8 2.46 3.93 20.94
N ILE A 9 3.55 4.51 20.40
CA ILE A 9 3.77 4.67 18.96
C ILE A 9 4.82 3.71 18.38
N HIS A 10 5.56 2.94 19.19
CA HIS A 10 6.62 2.03 18.69
C HIS A 10 6.68 0.73 19.48
N LYS A 11 5.65 -0.12 19.36
CA LYS A 11 5.63 -1.42 20.06
C LYS A 11 6.08 -2.55 19.13
N PRO A 12 7.24 -3.20 19.37
CA PRO A 12 7.61 -4.43 18.68
C PRO A 12 6.50 -5.47 18.77
N MET A 13 6.18 -6.08 17.65
CA MET A 13 5.16 -7.12 17.55
C MET A 13 5.63 -8.18 16.57
N SER A 14 5.29 -9.44 16.82
CA SER A 14 5.49 -10.49 15.82
C SER A 14 4.26 -10.62 14.91
N ALA A 15 4.45 -11.12 13.68
CA ALA A 15 3.33 -11.43 12.80
C ALA A 15 2.30 -12.38 13.45
N LYS A 16 2.80 -13.40 14.16
CA LYS A 16 1.96 -14.35 14.91
C LYS A 16 1.11 -13.64 15.95
N GLU A 17 1.70 -12.77 16.76
CA GLU A 17 0.98 -12.00 17.79
C GLU A 17 -0.08 -11.08 17.17
N LEU A 18 0.22 -10.43 16.04
CA LEU A 18 -0.76 -9.64 15.31
C LEU A 18 -1.95 -10.49 14.88
N ILE A 19 -1.69 -11.65 14.26
CA ILE A 19 -2.72 -12.56 13.75
C ILE A 19 -3.59 -13.09 14.90
N GLU A 20 -2.99 -13.50 16.02
CA GLU A 20 -3.71 -14.00 17.20
C GLU A 20 -4.62 -12.92 17.79
N ARG A 21 -4.12 -11.69 17.93
CA ARG A 21 -4.91 -10.57 18.44
C ARG A 21 -6.03 -10.18 17.47
N TYR A 22 -5.75 -10.23 16.17
CA TYR A 22 -6.75 -9.96 15.15
C TYR A 22 -7.87 -11.02 15.18
N ALA A 23 -7.51 -12.30 15.31
CA ALA A 23 -8.45 -13.40 15.48
C ALA A 23 -9.29 -13.26 16.76
N ALA A 24 -8.71 -12.71 17.83
CA ALA A 24 -9.42 -12.36 19.06
C ALA A 24 -10.33 -11.11 18.95
N GLY A 25 -10.47 -10.53 17.75
CA GLY A 25 -11.37 -9.40 17.49
C GLY A 25 -10.71 -8.02 17.53
N LYS A 26 -9.42 -7.92 17.87
CA LYS A 26 -8.70 -6.64 17.80
C LYS A 26 -8.59 -6.20 16.34
N ARG A 27 -8.83 -4.91 16.08
CA ARG A 27 -8.66 -4.30 14.75
C ARG A 27 -7.59 -3.21 14.72
N GLY A 28 -7.39 -2.52 15.85
CA GLY A 28 -6.43 -1.43 16.01
C GLY A 28 -5.02 -1.91 16.37
N PHE A 29 -4.05 -1.61 15.51
CA PHE A 29 -2.62 -1.88 15.66
C PHE A 29 -1.83 -0.60 15.35
N MET A 30 -2.18 0.48 16.04
CA MET A 30 -1.51 1.77 15.85
C MET A 30 -0.06 1.70 16.33
N GLY A 31 0.88 2.20 15.53
CA GLY A 31 2.30 2.32 15.92
C GLY A 31 3.01 1.00 16.22
N VAL A 32 2.52 -0.12 15.68
CA VAL A 32 3.20 -1.41 15.85
C VAL A 32 4.44 -1.46 14.97
N GLU A 33 5.52 -2.02 15.51
CA GLU A 33 6.77 -2.26 14.78
C GLU A 33 6.80 -3.73 14.35
N LEU A 34 6.64 -3.94 13.04
CA LEU A 34 6.60 -5.22 12.33
C LEU A 34 7.59 -5.25 11.13
N PRO A 35 8.83 -4.74 11.25
CA PRO A 35 9.77 -4.78 10.14
C PRO A 35 10.07 -6.24 9.75
N GLY A 36 10.01 -6.55 8.46
CA GLY A 36 10.22 -7.90 7.94
C GLY A 36 9.19 -8.92 8.40
N ALA A 37 8.02 -8.50 8.88
CA ALA A 37 6.99 -9.42 9.34
C ALA A 37 6.48 -10.33 8.21
N GLU A 38 6.39 -11.63 8.50
CA GLU A 38 5.85 -12.66 7.60
C GLU A 38 4.32 -12.74 7.77
N LEU A 39 3.61 -12.03 6.89
CA LEU A 39 2.14 -11.92 6.83
C LEU A 39 1.62 -12.39 5.46
N GLN A 40 2.35 -13.29 4.79
CA GLN A 40 1.91 -13.88 3.53
C GLN A 40 0.57 -14.59 3.73
N ASP A 41 -0.32 -14.46 2.75
CA ASP A 41 -1.65 -15.07 2.76
C ASP A 41 -2.56 -14.65 3.95
N ALA A 42 -2.14 -13.66 4.75
CA ALA A 42 -2.90 -13.23 5.93
C ALA A 42 -4.25 -12.64 5.52
N ILE A 43 -5.32 -13.01 6.23
CA ILE A 43 -6.67 -12.50 5.99
C ILE A 43 -7.01 -11.48 7.08
N LEU A 44 -6.77 -10.20 6.79
CA LEU A 44 -6.89 -9.09 7.74
C LEU A 44 -7.76 -7.94 7.20
N PRO A 45 -8.98 -8.21 6.70
CA PRO A 45 -9.84 -7.15 6.20
C PRO A 45 -10.19 -6.13 7.29
N SER A 46 -10.25 -4.85 6.93
CA SER A 46 -10.56 -3.74 7.83
C SER A 46 -9.59 -3.59 9.00
N ILE A 47 -8.38 -4.17 8.92
CA ILE A 47 -7.33 -3.94 9.91
C ILE A 47 -6.88 -2.48 9.89
N LEU A 48 -6.57 -1.95 11.07
CA LEU A 48 -6.20 -0.56 11.27
C LEU A 48 -4.74 -0.49 11.71
N LEU A 49 -3.86 -0.16 10.77
CA LEU A 49 -2.39 -0.14 10.90
C LEU A 49 -1.83 1.28 10.82
N TRP A 50 -2.55 2.27 11.36
CA TRP A 50 -2.08 3.65 11.38
C TRP A 50 -0.72 3.77 12.08
N GLN A 51 0.22 4.43 11.42
CA GLN A 51 1.60 4.63 11.86
C GLN A 51 2.37 3.32 12.12
N ALA A 52 1.89 2.18 11.63
CA ALA A 52 2.63 0.93 11.75
C ALA A 52 3.88 0.95 10.87
N ASN A 53 4.94 0.32 11.34
CA ASN A 53 6.12 0.05 10.55
C ASN A 53 6.09 -1.39 10.05
N LEU A 54 5.89 -1.55 8.74
CA LEU A 54 5.87 -2.80 7.99
C LEU A 54 6.99 -2.82 6.94
N GLN A 55 8.07 -2.06 7.17
CA GLN A 55 9.20 -2.00 6.26
C GLN A 55 9.73 -3.41 5.97
N GLY A 56 9.84 -3.76 4.68
CA GLY A 56 10.31 -5.06 4.25
C GLY A 56 9.41 -6.25 4.62
N ALA A 57 8.19 -6.01 5.14
CA ALA A 57 7.27 -7.08 5.49
C ALA A 57 6.84 -7.86 4.24
N ASN A 58 6.64 -9.16 4.41
CA ASN A 58 6.06 -10.00 3.38
C ASN A 58 4.55 -10.10 3.58
N LEU A 59 3.81 -9.41 2.74
CA LEU A 59 2.34 -9.34 2.69
C LEU A 59 1.81 -9.92 1.37
N SER A 60 2.63 -10.73 0.68
CA SER A 60 2.25 -11.32 -0.60
C SER A 60 0.97 -12.15 -0.46
N ARG A 61 0.04 -11.98 -1.41
CA ARG A 61 -1.30 -12.61 -1.44
C ARG A 61 -2.19 -12.33 -0.23
N ALA A 62 -1.81 -11.42 0.67
CA ALA A 62 -2.65 -11.06 1.80
C ALA A 62 -3.97 -10.39 1.35
N ASN A 63 -5.00 -10.52 2.18
CA ASN A 63 -6.26 -9.81 2.01
C ASN A 63 -6.35 -8.68 3.04
N LEU A 64 -6.13 -7.45 2.56
CA LEU A 64 -6.21 -6.21 3.33
C LEU A 64 -7.35 -5.32 2.81
N LYS A 65 -8.46 -5.94 2.39
CA LYS A 65 -9.66 -5.19 1.97
C LYS A 65 -10.09 -4.20 3.03
N ASP A 66 -10.40 -2.97 2.63
CA ASP A 66 -10.85 -1.89 3.50
C ASP A 66 -9.88 -1.55 4.66
N ALA A 67 -8.62 -2.01 4.60
CA ALA A 67 -7.62 -1.71 5.62
C ALA A 67 -7.23 -0.22 5.64
N HIS A 68 -6.79 0.27 6.79
CA HIS A 68 -6.24 1.61 6.93
C HIS A 68 -4.73 1.52 7.16
N LEU A 69 -3.95 2.02 6.19
CA LEU A 69 -2.51 1.83 6.04
C LEU A 69 -1.79 3.17 5.85
N PHE A 70 -2.02 4.14 6.74
CA PHE A 70 -1.07 5.26 6.86
C PHE A 70 0.20 4.73 7.55
N ALA A 71 1.00 3.98 6.83
CA ALA A 71 2.05 3.11 7.37
C ALA A 71 3.33 3.20 6.55
N ASN A 72 4.45 2.76 7.14
CA ASN A 72 5.68 2.51 6.41
C ASN A 72 5.63 1.09 5.83
N LEU A 73 5.49 0.98 4.52
CA LEU A 73 5.50 -0.25 3.72
C LEU A 73 6.70 -0.26 2.75
N SER A 74 7.71 0.59 2.98
CA SER A 74 8.89 0.67 2.11
C SER A 74 9.56 -0.71 2.00
N ASN A 75 9.95 -1.09 0.79
CA ASN A 75 10.54 -2.39 0.45
C ASN A 75 9.67 -3.62 0.79
N ALA A 76 8.38 -3.45 1.14
CA ALA A 76 7.51 -4.57 1.45
C ALA A 76 7.17 -5.37 0.18
N ASN A 77 7.00 -6.69 0.35
CA ASN A 77 6.44 -7.54 -0.69
C ASN A 77 4.91 -7.56 -0.55
N LEU A 78 4.22 -6.89 -1.46
CA LEU A 78 2.77 -6.78 -1.58
C LEU A 78 2.28 -7.47 -2.87
N SER A 79 3.06 -8.38 -3.45
CA SER A 79 2.69 -9.04 -4.71
C SER A 79 1.37 -9.81 -4.56
N HIS A 80 0.49 -9.68 -5.54
CA HIS A 80 -0.85 -10.26 -5.57
C HIS A 80 -1.78 -9.89 -4.40
N ILE A 81 -1.46 -8.83 -3.63
CA ILE A 81 -2.28 -8.41 -2.49
C ILE A 81 -3.68 -7.94 -2.93
N ASP A 82 -4.68 -8.16 -2.08
CA ASP A 82 -6.00 -7.54 -2.23
C ASP A 82 -6.14 -6.32 -1.31
N LEU A 83 -6.04 -5.13 -1.90
CA LEU A 83 -6.19 -3.82 -1.25
C LEU A 83 -7.52 -3.16 -1.66
N THR A 84 -8.52 -3.93 -2.07
CA THR A 84 -9.82 -3.38 -2.47
C THR A 84 -10.40 -2.51 -1.36
N GLY A 85 -10.72 -1.24 -1.66
CA GLY A 85 -11.26 -0.26 -0.70
C GLY A 85 -10.27 0.24 0.37
N ALA A 86 -9.02 -0.21 0.36
CA ALA A 86 -8.03 0.16 1.36
C ALA A 86 -7.66 1.65 1.28
N LYS A 87 -7.33 2.24 2.43
CA LYS A 87 -6.88 3.63 2.57
C LYS A 87 -5.39 3.65 2.88
N LEU A 88 -4.59 4.02 1.90
CA LEU A 88 -3.13 4.19 1.96
C LEU A 88 -2.74 5.67 1.80
N ILE A 89 -3.59 6.59 2.26
CA ILE A 89 -3.36 8.04 2.17
C ILE A 89 -2.04 8.36 2.87
N TYR A 90 -1.09 8.97 2.15
CA TYR A 90 0.27 9.28 2.62
C TYR A 90 1.10 8.08 3.11
N ALA A 91 0.80 6.86 2.67
CA ALA A 91 1.63 5.69 2.99
C ALA A 91 3.01 5.79 2.31
N ASP A 92 4.05 5.28 2.96
CA ASP A 92 5.37 5.08 2.33
C ASP A 92 5.43 3.69 1.70
N LEU A 93 5.46 3.62 0.38
CA LEU A 93 5.50 2.40 -0.44
C LEU A 93 6.76 2.40 -1.34
N LYS A 94 7.80 3.16 -0.99
CA LYS A 94 9.04 3.22 -1.78
C LYS A 94 9.60 1.82 -2.00
N ALA A 95 9.96 1.54 -3.25
CA ALA A 95 10.55 0.26 -3.66
C ALA A 95 9.73 -0.98 -3.22
N ALA A 96 8.45 -0.83 -2.88
CA ALA A 96 7.59 -1.96 -2.58
C ALA A 96 7.23 -2.73 -3.86
N ASP A 97 7.04 -4.03 -3.72
CA ASP A 97 6.57 -4.89 -4.82
C ASP A 97 5.04 -5.05 -4.74
N LEU A 98 4.31 -4.36 -5.59
CA LEU A 98 2.86 -4.45 -5.77
C LEU A 98 2.49 -5.18 -7.07
N THR A 99 3.35 -6.04 -7.59
CA THR A 99 3.08 -6.81 -8.81
C THR A 99 1.73 -7.53 -8.71
N GLN A 100 0.86 -7.36 -9.70
CA GLN A 100 -0.49 -7.93 -9.75
C GLN A 100 -1.40 -7.58 -8.56
N ALA A 101 -1.13 -6.50 -7.81
CA ALA A 101 -1.99 -6.04 -6.73
C ALA A 101 -3.40 -5.62 -7.22
N LYS A 102 -4.41 -5.84 -6.39
CA LYS A 102 -5.79 -5.39 -6.64
C LYS A 102 -6.08 -4.12 -5.84
N LEU A 103 -6.30 -3.01 -6.54
CA LEU A 103 -6.48 -1.68 -5.92
C LEU A 103 -7.86 -1.09 -6.23
N PHE A 104 -8.88 -1.94 -6.43
CA PHE A 104 -10.25 -1.49 -6.73
C PHE A 104 -10.75 -0.55 -5.64
N LYS A 105 -11.11 0.69 -5.99
CA LYS A 105 -11.57 1.74 -5.06
C LYS A 105 -10.60 2.06 -3.91
N ALA A 106 -9.33 1.68 -4.03
CA ALA A 106 -8.32 2.06 -3.03
C ALA A 106 -8.06 3.58 -3.09
N ASN A 107 -7.62 4.14 -1.96
CA ASN A 107 -7.21 5.53 -1.87
C ASN A 107 -5.72 5.60 -1.52
N LEU A 108 -4.89 5.99 -2.48
CA LEU A 108 -3.45 6.18 -2.37
C LEU A 108 -3.09 7.66 -2.48
N LYS A 109 -4.01 8.57 -2.12
CA LYS A 109 -3.77 10.01 -2.19
C LYS A 109 -2.48 10.37 -1.44
N GLY A 110 -1.55 11.03 -2.13
CA GLY A 110 -0.28 11.48 -1.55
C GLY A 110 0.68 10.36 -1.12
N ALA A 111 0.43 9.11 -1.51
CA ALA A 111 1.34 8.01 -1.20
C ALA A 111 2.68 8.15 -1.94
N ASP A 112 3.76 7.70 -1.31
CA ASP A 112 5.11 7.69 -1.89
C ASP A 112 5.40 6.30 -2.46
N LEU A 113 5.32 6.16 -3.78
CA LEU A 113 5.50 4.92 -4.54
C LEU A 113 6.79 4.95 -5.37
N ARG A 114 7.76 5.80 -5.00
CA ARG A 114 9.00 5.96 -5.78
C ARG A 114 9.74 4.64 -5.92
N GLY A 115 10.09 4.29 -7.15
CA GLY A 115 10.76 3.03 -7.47
C GLY A 115 9.96 1.76 -7.18
N ALA A 116 8.67 1.85 -6.86
CA ALA A 116 7.84 0.67 -6.62
C ALA A 116 7.65 -0.15 -7.91
N ASN A 117 7.50 -1.45 -7.77
CA ASN A 117 7.11 -2.33 -8.86
C ASN A 117 5.60 -2.56 -8.82
N LEU A 118 4.87 -2.01 -9.78
CA LEU A 118 3.41 -2.09 -9.89
C LEU A 118 3.00 -2.88 -11.14
N ASN A 119 3.90 -3.68 -11.71
CA ASN A 119 3.63 -4.39 -12.95
C ASN A 119 2.36 -5.23 -12.85
N GLU A 120 1.51 -5.14 -13.87
CA GLU A 120 0.23 -5.84 -13.97
C GLU A 120 -0.77 -5.55 -12.82
N ALA A 121 -0.51 -4.53 -11.99
CA ALA A 121 -1.45 -4.09 -10.96
C ALA A 121 -2.74 -3.53 -11.58
N LYS A 122 -3.85 -3.71 -10.86
CA LYS A 122 -5.19 -3.31 -11.30
C LYS A 122 -5.69 -2.12 -10.50
N PHE A 123 -5.63 -0.94 -11.12
CA PHE A 123 -6.17 0.31 -10.62
C PHE A 123 -7.54 0.57 -11.24
N ILE A 124 -8.60 0.40 -10.47
CA ILE A 124 -9.97 0.53 -10.96
C ILE A 124 -10.74 1.39 -9.96
N TYR A 125 -11.19 2.57 -10.37
CA TYR A 125 -11.75 3.59 -9.48
C TYR A 125 -10.80 4.00 -8.34
N THR A 126 -9.49 3.90 -8.57
CA THR A 126 -8.47 4.21 -7.56
C THR A 126 -8.17 5.71 -7.53
N ASP A 127 -7.93 6.25 -6.35
CA ASP A 127 -7.43 7.62 -6.18
C ASP A 127 -5.91 7.61 -5.98
N LEU A 128 -5.16 8.12 -6.96
CA LEU A 128 -3.72 8.33 -6.92
C LEU A 128 -3.35 9.81 -6.84
N SER A 129 -4.32 10.70 -6.60
CA SER A 129 -4.06 12.13 -6.60
C SER A 129 -2.90 12.49 -5.67
N GLU A 130 -2.03 13.38 -6.14
CA GLU A 130 -0.84 13.86 -5.40
C GLU A 130 0.18 12.77 -5.03
N ALA A 131 0.02 11.51 -5.48
CA ALA A 131 0.99 10.44 -5.23
C ALA A 131 2.29 10.64 -6.04
N ASP A 132 3.39 10.12 -5.52
CA ASP A 132 4.71 10.17 -6.16
C ASP A 132 5.11 8.79 -6.70
N LEU A 133 5.04 8.61 -8.02
CA LEU A 133 5.35 7.37 -8.74
C LEU A 133 6.68 7.44 -9.50
N ARG A 134 7.57 8.37 -9.13
CA ARG A 134 8.83 8.55 -9.87
C ARG A 134 9.66 7.29 -9.92
N GLY A 135 10.10 6.91 -11.12
CA GLY A 135 10.90 5.71 -11.34
C GLY A 135 10.17 4.39 -11.07
N ALA A 136 8.85 4.40 -10.82
CA ALA A 136 8.08 3.17 -10.65
C ALA A 136 7.96 2.40 -11.97
N SER A 137 7.92 1.08 -11.88
CA SER A 137 7.58 0.21 -13.02
C SER A 137 6.08 -0.06 -13.01
N MET A 138 5.38 0.25 -14.09
CA MET A 138 3.92 0.10 -14.22
C MET A 138 3.57 -0.66 -15.50
N LYS A 139 4.42 -1.61 -15.90
CA LYS A 139 4.24 -2.39 -17.14
C LYS A 139 2.96 -3.20 -17.09
N GLY A 140 2.18 -3.19 -18.16
CA GLY A 140 0.95 -3.99 -18.26
C GLY A 140 -0.12 -3.62 -17.22
N THR A 141 0.02 -2.49 -16.53
CA THR A 141 -0.97 -2.03 -15.55
C THR A 141 -2.31 -1.74 -16.21
N MET A 142 -3.39 -1.98 -15.47
CA MET A 142 -4.73 -1.61 -15.90
C MET A 142 -5.21 -0.41 -15.09
N PHE A 143 -5.47 0.70 -15.77
CA PHE A 143 -6.16 1.86 -15.24
C PHE A 143 -7.59 1.91 -15.79
N TYR A 144 -8.57 1.93 -14.90
CA TYR A 144 -9.96 2.21 -15.25
C TYR A 144 -10.54 3.28 -14.32
N LYS A 145 -10.85 4.46 -14.86
CA LYS A 145 -11.39 5.60 -14.09
C LYS A 145 -10.54 5.95 -12.87
N VAL A 146 -9.23 6.08 -13.08
CA VAL A 146 -8.26 6.41 -12.03
C VAL A 146 -8.09 7.92 -11.95
N ASN A 147 -8.07 8.47 -10.73
CA ASN A 147 -7.74 9.87 -10.50
C ASN A 147 -6.22 10.05 -10.43
N LEU A 148 -5.65 10.75 -11.40
CA LEU A 148 -4.21 11.04 -11.50
C LEU A 148 -3.87 12.53 -11.25
N PHE A 149 -4.79 13.28 -10.64
CA PHE A 149 -4.60 14.70 -10.40
C PHE A 149 -3.32 14.97 -9.59
N LYS A 150 -2.38 15.71 -10.18
CA LYS A 150 -1.05 16.02 -9.60
C LYS A 150 -0.20 14.80 -9.23
N THR A 151 -0.50 13.63 -9.77
CA THR A 151 0.35 12.44 -9.61
C THR A 151 1.65 12.65 -10.36
N ASN A 152 2.80 12.39 -9.71
CA ASN A 152 4.10 12.50 -10.36
C ASN A 152 4.46 11.17 -11.05
N LEU A 153 4.51 11.19 -12.37
CA LEU A 153 4.82 10.04 -13.24
C LEU A 153 6.16 10.23 -13.99
N GLN A 154 7.04 11.15 -13.55
CA GLN A 154 8.36 11.30 -14.15
C GLN A 154 9.14 9.99 -14.05
N ASP A 155 9.81 9.58 -15.12
CA ASP A 155 10.59 8.34 -15.21
C ASP A 155 9.81 7.05 -14.92
N THR A 156 8.47 7.08 -14.94
CA THR A 156 7.63 5.88 -14.79
C THR A 156 7.58 5.08 -16.09
N ASP A 157 7.74 3.76 -16.00
CA ASP A 157 7.57 2.87 -17.15
C ASP A 157 6.10 2.42 -17.28
N LEU A 158 5.37 3.04 -18.21
CA LEU A 158 3.98 2.72 -18.53
C LEU A 158 3.83 1.81 -19.76
N SER A 159 4.88 1.09 -20.15
CA SER A 159 4.81 0.19 -21.31
C SER A 159 3.66 -0.82 -21.14
N GLU A 160 2.87 -1.04 -22.19
CA GLU A 160 1.73 -1.98 -22.18
C GLU A 160 0.59 -1.62 -21.20
N ALA A 161 0.63 -0.44 -20.57
CA ALA A 161 -0.45 -0.01 -19.69
C ALA A 161 -1.74 0.27 -20.47
N LEU A 162 -2.87 -0.16 -19.91
CA LEU A 162 -4.21 0.10 -20.44
C LEU A 162 -4.84 1.28 -19.69
N LEU A 163 -5.06 2.39 -20.39
CA LEU A 163 -5.59 3.64 -19.81
C LEU A 163 -7.03 3.87 -20.26
N LEU A 164 -7.98 3.30 -19.55
CA LEU A 164 -9.40 3.39 -19.89
C LEU A 164 -10.09 4.42 -18.98
N GLY A 165 -10.68 5.47 -19.58
CA GLY A 165 -11.38 6.51 -18.84
C GLY A 165 -10.52 7.21 -17.77
N THR A 166 -9.22 7.29 -18.00
CA THR A 166 -8.22 7.84 -17.06
C THR A 166 -7.52 9.02 -17.73
N GLU A 167 -7.47 10.17 -17.06
CA GLU A 167 -7.02 11.44 -17.62
C GLU A 167 -5.55 11.73 -17.28
N LEU A 168 -4.62 11.37 -18.18
CA LEU A 168 -3.18 11.58 -17.97
C LEU A 168 -2.76 13.05 -17.94
N TRP A 169 -3.48 13.95 -18.61
CA TRP A 169 -3.14 15.38 -18.65
C TRP A 169 -3.22 16.07 -17.28
N THR A 170 -3.83 15.41 -16.29
CA THR A 170 -3.89 15.86 -14.89
C THR A 170 -2.64 15.50 -14.08
N ALA A 171 -1.78 14.62 -14.61
CA ALA A 171 -0.54 14.17 -13.98
C ALA A 171 0.66 15.05 -14.37
N ILE A 172 1.72 14.96 -13.56
CA ILE A 172 3.03 15.59 -13.80
C ILE A 172 3.92 14.56 -14.50
N ILE A 173 4.19 14.76 -15.78
CA ILE A 173 4.93 13.81 -16.64
C ILE A 173 6.26 14.36 -17.19
N SER A 174 6.49 15.67 -17.11
CA SER A 174 7.71 16.34 -17.58
C SER A 174 8.61 16.72 -16.42
N SER A 175 9.93 16.66 -16.62
CA SER A 175 10.98 17.13 -15.70
C SER A 175 10.80 18.59 -15.28
#